data_AF-A0A6C0BQ90-F1
#
_entry.id   AF-A0A6C0BQ90-F1
#
_cell.length_a   1.000
_cell.length_b   1.000
_cell.length_c   1.000
_cell.angle_alpha   90.00
_cell.angle_beta   90.00
_cell.angle_gamma   90.00
#
_symmetry.space_group_name_H-M   'P 1'
#
loop_
_entity.id
_entity.type
_entity.pdbx_description
1 polymer ?
#
loop_
_entity_poly.entity_id
_entity_poly.type
_entity_poly.pdbx_seq_one_letter_code
_entity_poly.pdbx_strand_id
1 'polypeptide(L)'
;MLPILVLDYDDTISPPSHHAAATRLVQQYPHVALVTAGSYIPRSQIWLPRGFRQRVPLELWFNRMRMRAMFGSADVSTLKVKALQWIARFMRVPHHLIHFYDDDPNNVMHAKLHGFRTRLVSTAADLTPMYVQNDSVCTCSLH
;
A
#
# COMPACT_ATOMS: atom_id res chain seq x y z
N MET A 1 13.46 11.73 -1.11
CA MET A 1 13.10 10.35 -0.68
C MET A 1 11.99 9.85 -1.59
N LEU A 2 12.06 8.57 -1.98
CA LEU A 2 11.08 7.99 -2.91
C LEU A 2 9.87 7.44 -2.15
N PRO A 3 8.66 7.50 -2.73
CA PRO A 3 7.46 7.01 -2.07
C PRO A 3 7.44 5.47 -2.00
N ILE A 4 6.72 4.95 -1.00
CA ILE A 4 6.49 3.52 -0.79
C ILE A 4 5.03 3.21 -1.12
N LEU A 5 4.81 2.25 -2.01
CA LEU A 5 3.48 1.73 -2.28
C LEU A 5 3.13 0.63 -1.27
N VAL A 6 1.94 0.69 -0.70
CA VAL A 6 1.38 -0.36 0.15
C VAL A 6 0.01 -0.72 -0.41
N LEU A 7 -0.20 -1.99 -0.73
CA LEU A 7 -1.48 -2.47 -1.24
C LEU A 7 -2.09 -3.42 -0.22
N ASP A 8 -3.36 -3.24 0.08
CA ASP A 8 -4.16 -4.34 0.59
C ASP A 8 -4.30 -5.45 -0.47
N TYR A 9 -4.51 -6.67 -0.02
CA TYR A 9 -4.63 -7.81 -0.92
C TYR A 9 -6.08 -8.08 -1.33
N ASP A 10 -6.93 -8.32 -0.33
CA ASP A 10 -8.30 -8.79 -0.48
C ASP A 10 -9.12 -7.70 -1.18
N ASP A 11 -9.83 -8.05 -2.25
CA ASP A 11 -10.66 -7.17 -3.10
C ASP A 11 -9.98 -5.94 -3.75
N THR A 12 -8.77 -5.59 -3.32
CA THR A 12 -7.93 -4.53 -3.87
C THR A 12 -7.11 -5.02 -5.06
N ILE A 13 -6.39 -6.14 -4.94
CA ILE A 13 -5.62 -6.74 -6.05
C ILE A 13 -5.92 -8.22 -6.31
N SER A 14 -6.68 -8.88 -5.43
CA SER A 14 -7.14 -10.24 -5.69
C SER A 14 -8.00 -10.38 -6.96
N PRO A 15 -8.87 -9.40 -7.35
CA PRO A 15 -9.71 -9.55 -8.55
C PRO A 15 -8.88 -9.58 -9.85
N PRO A 16 -9.11 -10.53 -10.78
CA PRO A 16 -8.39 -10.60 -12.04
C PRO A 16 -8.45 -9.33 -12.90
N SER A 17 -9.56 -8.59 -12.83
CA SER A 17 -9.73 -7.30 -13.52
C SER A 17 -8.72 -6.24 -13.05
N HIS A 18 -8.16 -6.37 -11.85
CA HIS A 18 -7.24 -5.41 -11.24
C HIS A 18 -5.77 -5.70 -11.58
N HIS A 19 -5.46 -6.93 -12.03
CA HIS A 19 -4.08 -7.43 -12.18
C HIS A 19 -3.21 -6.58 -13.12
N ALA A 20 -3.75 -6.18 -14.27
CA ALA A 20 -3.02 -5.36 -15.23
C ALA A 20 -2.70 -3.96 -14.67
N ALA A 21 -3.66 -3.34 -13.99
CA ALA A 21 -3.48 -2.01 -13.38
C ALA A 21 -2.51 -2.07 -12.20
N ALA A 22 -2.67 -3.04 -11.30
CA ALA A 22 -1.75 -3.28 -10.19
C ALA A 22 -0.31 -3.52 -10.67
N THR A 23 -0.11 -4.29 -11.73
CA THR A 23 1.22 -4.52 -12.32
C THR A 23 1.87 -3.22 -12.81
N ARG A 24 1.11 -2.39 -13.54
CA ARG A 24 1.61 -1.08 -14.00
C ARG A 24 1.91 -0.14 -12.85
N LEU A 25 1.10 -0.17 -11.79
CA LEU A 25 1.29 0.66 -10.60
C LEU A 25 2.59 0.27 -9.88
N VAL A 26 2.80 -1.01 -9.60
CA VAL A 26 4.01 -1.54 -8.94
C VAL A 26 5.29 -1.12 -9.67
N GLN A 27 5.29 -1.14 -11.00
CA GLN A 27 6.46 -0.75 -11.80
C GLN A 27 6.88 0.71 -11.63
N GLN A 28 6.01 1.57 -11.09
CA GLN A 28 6.27 2.99 -10.89
C GLN A 28 6.79 3.32 -9.49
N TYR A 29 6.75 2.35 -8.57
CA TYR A 29 7.25 2.52 -7.22
C TYR A 29 8.54 1.70 -7.03
N PRO A 30 9.61 2.31 -6.48
CA PRO A 30 10.84 1.59 -6.21
C PRO A 30 10.68 0.61 -5.03
N HIS A 31 9.69 0.84 -4.17
CA HIS A 31 9.44 0.08 -2.96
C HIS A 31 7.95 -0.24 -2.86
N VAL A 32 7.62 -1.52 -2.71
CA VAL A 32 6.23 -1.98 -2.62
C VAL A 32 6.07 -3.02 -1.52
N ALA A 33 5.09 -2.81 -0.65
CA ALA A 33 4.66 -3.76 0.36
C ALA A 33 3.21 -4.21 0.12
N LEU A 34 2.88 -5.40 0.64
CA LEU A 34 1.53 -5.95 0.66
C LEU A 34 1.08 -6.11 2.12
N VAL A 35 -0.17 -5.79 2.39
CA VAL A 35 -0.82 -6.01 3.69
C VAL A 35 -2.08 -6.83 3.45
N THR A 36 -2.43 -7.70 4.40
CA THR A 36 -3.70 -8.43 4.42
C THR A 36 -4.03 -8.75 5.87
N ALA A 37 -5.31 -8.65 6.21
CA ALA A 37 -5.85 -9.07 7.50
C ALA A 37 -6.58 -10.42 7.44
N GLY A 38 -6.74 -10.99 6.24
CA GLY A 38 -7.35 -12.28 6.02
C GLY A 38 -6.54 -13.43 6.64
N SER A 39 -7.23 -14.31 7.37
CA SER A 39 -6.67 -15.56 7.86
C SER A 39 -6.28 -16.46 6.68
N TYR A 40 -4.99 -16.54 6.40
CA TYR A 40 -4.34 -17.49 5.48
C TYR A 40 -5.01 -17.61 4.09
N ILE A 41 -4.45 -16.92 3.09
CA ILE A 41 -4.81 -17.18 1.69
C ILE A 41 -3.96 -18.36 1.18
N PRO A 42 -4.58 -19.48 0.73
CA PRO A 42 -3.86 -20.63 0.20
C PRO A 42 -2.94 -20.24 -0.95
N ARG A 43 -1.75 -20.86 -1.02
CA ARG A 43 -0.72 -20.45 -1.99
C ARG A 43 -1.17 -20.45 -3.44
N SER A 44 -2.07 -21.36 -3.79
CA SER A 44 -2.63 -21.53 -5.13
C SER A 44 -3.63 -20.44 -5.53
N GLN A 45 -4.09 -19.62 -4.58
CA GLN A 45 -5.11 -18.60 -4.78
C GLN A 45 -4.54 -17.18 -4.73
N ILE A 46 -3.22 -17.03 -4.48
CA ILE A 46 -2.58 -15.72 -4.42
C ILE A 46 -2.04 -15.35 -5.80
N TRP A 47 -2.59 -14.28 -6.39
CA TRP A 47 -1.97 -13.61 -7.52
C TRP A 47 -0.99 -12.55 -7.03
N LEU A 48 0.22 -12.52 -7.59
CA LEU A 48 1.22 -11.49 -7.27
C LEU A 48 1.76 -10.89 -8.58
N PRO A 49 1.95 -9.56 -8.64
CA PRO A 49 2.65 -8.92 -9.75
C PRO A 49 4.05 -9.52 -9.95
N ARG A 50 4.59 -9.45 -11.18
CA ARG A 50 5.97 -9.89 -11.46
C ARG A 50 6.96 -9.10 -10.58
N GLY A 51 7.75 -9.81 -9.76
CA GLY A 51 8.75 -9.21 -8.86
C GLY A 51 8.59 -9.59 -7.38
N PHE A 52 7.45 -10.16 -7.01
CA PHE A 52 7.18 -10.65 -5.66
C PHE A 52 7.47 -12.16 -5.53
N ARG A 53 8.01 -12.59 -4.37
CA ARG A 53 8.12 -14.01 -3.97
C ARG A 53 7.15 -14.25 -2.79
N GLN A 54 6.68 -15.47 -2.54
CA GLN A 54 5.53 -15.76 -1.65
C GLN A 54 5.92 -16.25 -0.23
N ARG A 55 5.19 -15.82 0.83
CA ARG A 55 4.82 -16.52 2.12
C ARG A 55 3.92 -15.57 3.00
N VAL A 56 3.05 -16.11 3.87
CA VAL A 56 2.03 -15.42 4.73
C VAL A 56 2.26 -15.80 6.23
N PRO A 57 1.87 -15.04 7.29
CA PRO A 57 1.08 -13.81 7.36
C PRO A 57 1.87 -12.55 7.73
N LEU A 58 1.34 -11.44 7.20
CA LEU A 58 1.80 -10.06 7.29
C LEU A 58 3.32 -9.92 7.03
N GLU A 59 3.65 -10.11 5.74
CA GLU A 59 4.99 -9.94 5.22
C GLU A 59 5.15 -8.60 4.53
N LEU A 60 6.07 -7.82 5.08
CA LEU A 60 6.48 -6.56 4.52
C LEU A 60 7.64 -6.87 3.59
N TRP A 61 7.34 -6.81 2.29
CA TRP A 61 8.31 -6.99 1.24
C TRP A 61 8.95 -5.63 0.96
N PHE A 62 10.27 -5.58 1.04
CA PHE A 62 11.02 -4.39 0.66
C PHE A 62 12.17 -4.81 -0.24
N ASN A 63 12.18 -4.38 -1.50
CA ASN A 63 13.29 -4.62 -2.43
C ASN A 63 13.86 -6.05 -2.42
N ARG A 64 13.00 -7.08 -2.50
CA ARG A 64 13.37 -8.51 -2.46
C ARG A 64 13.84 -9.04 -1.09
N MET A 65 13.86 -8.22 -0.04
CA MET A 65 14.05 -8.65 1.35
C MET A 65 12.69 -8.93 1.99
N ARG A 66 12.64 -10.05 2.70
CA ARG A 66 11.45 -10.56 3.37
C ARG A 66 11.49 -10.16 4.84
N MET A 67 10.44 -9.50 5.31
CA MET A 67 10.28 -9.19 6.72
C MET A 67 8.93 -9.69 7.22
N ARG A 68 8.94 -10.36 8.38
CA ARG A 68 7.74 -10.80 9.08
C ARG A 68 7.45 -9.85 10.22
N ALA A 69 6.26 -9.25 10.24
CA ALA A 69 5.78 -8.47 11.37
C ALA A 69 4.45 -9.05 11.83
N MET A 70 4.34 -9.43 13.09
CA MET A 70 3.08 -9.89 13.68
C MET A 70 2.49 -8.75 14.49
N PHE A 71 1.26 -8.33 14.14
CA PHE A 71 0.54 -7.29 14.85
C PHE A 71 -0.65 -7.91 15.59
N GLY A 72 -0.84 -7.54 16.85
CA GLY A 72 -2.03 -7.88 17.64
C GLY A 72 -3.03 -6.71 17.67
N SER A 73 -4.29 -6.98 17.35
CA SER A 73 -5.45 -6.09 17.51
C SER A 73 -6.73 -6.87 17.20
N ALA A 74 -7.82 -6.54 17.88
CA ALA A 74 -9.15 -7.09 17.61
C ALA A 74 -9.84 -6.42 16.39
N ASP A 75 -9.30 -5.29 15.95
CA ASP A 75 -9.79 -4.49 14.84
C ASP A 75 -8.81 -4.49 13.66
N VAL A 76 -9.32 -4.76 12.45
CA VAL A 76 -8.57 -4.88 11.19
C VAL A 76 -7.96 -3.54 10.77
N SER A 77 -8.72 -2.45 10.85
CA SER A 77 -8.22 -1.12 10.49
C SER A 77 -7.05 -0.71 11.38
N THR A 78 -7.09 -1.06 12.66
CA THR A 78 -6.00 -0.87 13.61
C THR A 78 -4.77 -1.74 13.28
N LEU A 79 -4.95 -2.99 12.84
CA LEU A 79 -3.84 -3.84 12.38
C LEU A 79 -3.12 -3.22 11.18
N LYS A 80 -3.88 -2.78 10.17
CA LYS A 80 -3.32 -2.20 8.94
C LYS A 80 -2.57 -0.90 9.24
N VAL A 81 -3.10 -0.03 10.10
CA VAL A 81 -2.40 1.18 10.55
C VAL A 81 -1.09 0.85 11.29
N LYS A 82 -1.09 -0.12 12.20
CA LYS A 82 0.14 -0.55 12.89
C LYS A 82 1.18 -1.08 11.90
N ALA A 83 0.75 -1.79 10.86
CA ALA A 83 1.63 -2.23 9.77
C ALA A 83 2.24 -1.05 9.00
N LEU A 84 1.43 -0.04 8.64
CA LEU A 84 1.90 1.17 7.96
C LEU A 84 2.90 1.97 8.81
N GLN A 85 2.63 2.13 10.10
CA GLN A 85 3.53 2.81 11.05
C GLN A 85 4.86 2.06 11.21
N TRP A 86 4.80 0.73 11.26
CA TRP A 86 6.01 -0.08 11.28
C TRP A 86 6.81 0.08 9.99
N ILE A 87 6.17 0.08 8.81
CA ILE A 87 6.84 0.31 7.51
C ILE A 87 7.55 1.66 7.55
N ALA A 88 6.85 2.72 7.97
CA ALA A 88 7.40 4.06 8.07
C ALA A 88 8.66 4.09 8.95
N ARG A 89 8.58 3.49 10.14
CA ARG A 89 9.70 3.43 11.08
C ARG A 89 10.87 2.61 10.55
N PHE A 90 10.58 1.43 9.99
CA PHE A 90 11.59 0.53 9.44
C PHE A 90 12.34 1.20 8.29
N MET A 91 11.60 1.84 7.40
CA MET A 91 12.13 2.52 6.23
C MET A 91 12.66 3.93 6.51
N ARG A 92 12.50 4.41 7.74
CA ARG A 92 12.85 5.76 8.17
C ARG A 92 12.23 6.82 7.25
N VAL A 93 10.98 6.61 6.84
CA VAL A 93 10.22 7.53 5.98
C VAL A 93 9.07 8.20 6.73
N PRO A 94 8.77 9.47 6.45
CA PRO A 94 7.57 10.11 6.97
C PRO A 94 6.31 9.48 6.38
N HIS A 95 5.21 9.50 7.15
CA HIS A 95 3.95 8.84 6.78
C HIS A 95 3.38 9.31 5.43
N HIS A 96 3.54 10.59 5.09
CA HIS A 96 3.04 11.15 3.83
C HIS A 96 3.76 10.61 2.58
N LEU A 97 4.87 9.88 2.72
CA LEU A 97 5.55 9.18 1.62
C LEU A 97 5.09 7.73 1.47
N ILE A 98 4.19 7.24 2.33
CA ILE A 98 3.56 5.93 2.19
C ILE A 98 2.20 6.12 1.52
N HIS A 99 2.05 5.44 0.39
CA HIS A 99 0.89 5.47 -0.48
C HIS A 99 0.13 4.15 -0.31
N PHE A 100 -0.97 4.19 0.44
CA PHE A 100 -1.76 3.04 0.82
C PHE A 100 -3.04 2.93 -0.03
N TYR A 101 -3.26 1.75 -0.61
CA TYR A 101 -4.45 1.42 -1.39
C TYR A 101 -5.20 0.29 -0.70
N ASP A 102 -6.49 0.48 -0.49
CA ASP A 102 -7.37 -0.46 0.20
C ASP A 102 -8.77 -0.31 -0.38
N ASP A 103 -9.53 -1.39 -0.45
CA ASP A 103 -10.92 -1.42 -0.93
C ASP A 103 -11.92 -1.09 0.16
N ASP A 104 -11.55 -1.21 1.43
CA ASP A 104 -12.41 -0.90 2.56
C ASP A 104 -12.25 0.57 2.99
N PRO A 105 -13.34 1.37 2.92
CA PRO A 105 -13.30 2.79 3.28
C PRO A 105 -12.89 3.03 4.74
N ASN A 106 -13.12 2.09 5.66
CA ASN A 106 -12.71 2.24 7.05
C ASN A 106 -11.18 2.19 7.20
N ASN A 107 -10.53 1.28 6.47
CA ASN A 107 -9.07 1.16 6.46
C ASN A 107 -8.42 2.42 5.87
N VAL A 108 -8.97 2.91 4.75
CA VAL A 108 -8.54 4.16 4.09
C VAL A 108 -8.70 5.35 5.06
N MET A 109 -9.87 5.50 5.68
CA MET A 109 -10.14 6.58 6.62
C MET A 109 -9.19 6.53 7.82
N HIS A 110 -9.01 5.36 8.42
CA HIS A 110 -8.16 5.20 9.59
C HIS A 110 -6.69 5.50 9.27
N ALA A 111 -6.16 4.99 8.15
CA ALA A 111 -4.82 5.33 7.69
C ALA A 111 -4.65 6.83 7.39
N LYS A 112 -5.65 7.47 6.80
CA LYS A 112 -5.63 8.92 6.52
C LYS A 112 -5.53 9.75 7.80
N LEU A 113 -6.23 9.36 8.87
CA LEU A 113 -6.14 10.02 10.19
C LEU A 113 -4.72 9.97 10.79
N HIS A 114 -3.91 8.98 10.39
CA HIS A 114 -2.51 8.86 10.81
C HIS A 114 -1.51 9.51 9.86
N GLY A 115 -1.97 10.28 8.88
CA GLY A 115 -1.12 11.07 7.97
C GLY A 115 -0.52 10.28 6.82
N PHE A 116 -1.03 9.08 6.53
CA PHE A 116 -0.70 8.33 5.33
C PHE A 116 -1.42 8.90 4.11
N ARG A 117 -0.82 8.78 2.92
CA ARG A 117 -1.54 9.04 1.67
C ARG A 117 -2.33 7.81 1.30
N THR A 118 -3.62 7.96 1.11
CA THR A 118 -4.52 6.82 0.96
C THR A 118 -5.37 6.95 -0.30
N ARG A 119 -5.72 5.83 -0.91
CA ARG A 119 -6.71 5.75 -1.98
C ARG A 119 -7.64 4.57 -1.78
N LEU A 120 -8.94 4.84 -1.86
CA LEU A 120 -9.96 3.81 -1.92
C LEU A 120 -9.95 3.16 -3.31
N VAL A 121 -9.93 1.83 -3.37
CA VAL A 121 -9.96 1.06 -4.61
C VAL A 121 -11.32 0.39 -4.74
N SER A 122 -12.16 0.90 -5.64
CA SER A 122 -13.43 0.24 -6.00
C SER A 122 -13.35 -0.43 -7.36
N THR A 123 -12.42 0.01 -8.21
CA THR A 123 -12.22 -0.47 -9.57
C THR A 123 -10.74 -0.48 -9.96
N ALA A 124 -10.42 -1.20 -11.05
CA ALA A 124 -9.07 -1.20 -11.62
C ALA A 124 -8.57 0.21 -12.03
N ALA A 125 -9.46 1.16 -12.29
CA ALA A 125 -9.10 2.54 -12.65
C ALA A 125 -8.50 3.32 -11.47
N ASP A 126 -8.85 2.93 -10.24
CA ASP A 126 -8.35 3.58 -9.03
C ASP A 126 -6.88 3.25 -8.75
N LEU A 127 -6.38 2.14 -9.30
CA LEU A 127 -4.99 1.66 -9.23
C LEU A 127 -4.05 2.46 -10.16
N THR A 128 -4.14 3.78 -10.09
CA THR A 128 -3.22 4.73 -10.73
C THR A 128 -2.33 5.39 -9.68
N PRO A 129 -1.15 5.92 -10.04
CA PRO A 129 -0.23 6.53 -9.07
C PRO A 129 -0.84 7.73 -8.37
N MET A 130 -0.58 7.85 -7.07
CA MET A 130 -0.74 9.10 -6.35
C MET A 130 0.50 9.95 -6.62
N TYR A 131 0.43 10.88 -7.57
CA TYR A 131 1.50 11.85 -7.75
C TYR A 131 1.48 12.84 -6.58
N VAL A 132 2.67 13.27 -6.15
CA VAL A 132 2.80 14.48 -5.35
C VAL A 132 2.39 15.62 -6.27
N GLN A 133 1.20 16.18 -6.08
CA GLN A 133 0.97 17.56 -6.51
C GLN A 133 2.03 18.38 -5.77
N ASN A 134 2.99 18.92 -6.50
CA ASN A 134 3.85 19.96 -5.97
C ASN A 134 2.96 21.19 -5.78
N ASP A 135 2.34 21.33 -4.61
CA ASP A 135 1.59 22.54 -4.20
C ASP A 135 2.53 23.72 -3.90
N SER A 136 3.60 23.86 -4.69
CA SER A 136 4.57 24.94 -4.53
C SER A 136 5.31 25.17 -5.84
N VAL A 137 4.59 25.68 -6.84
CA VAL A 137 5.10 26.77 -7.66
C VAL A 137 4.01 27.84 -7.67
N CYS A 138 3.94 28.60 -6.57
CA CYS A 138 3.36 29.93 -6.62
C CYS A 138 4.36 30.76 -7.43
N THR A 139 4.18 30.83 -8.76
CA THR A 139 4.83 31.89 -9.53
C THR A 139 4.21 33.19 -9.05
N CYS A 140 4.87 33.88 -8.12
CA CYS A 140 4.64 35.30 -7.94
C CYS A 140 4.84 35.95 -9.30
N SER A 141 3.78 36.54 -9.80
CA SER A 141 3.78 37.39 -10.98
C SER A 141 4.89 38.42 -10.85
N LEU A 142 5.85 38.38 -11.78
CA LEU A 142 6.68 39.52 -12.10
C LEU A 142 5.94 40.30 -13.20
N HIS A 143 5.12 41.26 -12.78
CA HIS A 143 4.71 42.40 -13.59
C HIS A 143 4.70 43.64 -12.70
#